data_AF-A0A5A7PSM0-F1
#
_entry.id   AF-A0A5A7PSM0-F1
#
_cell.length_a   1.000
_cell.length_b   1.000
_cell.length_c   1.000
_cell.angle_alpha   90.00
_cell.angle_beta   90.00
_cell.angle_gamma   90.00
#
_symmetry.space_group_name_H-M   'P 1'
#
loop_
_entity.id
_entity.type
_entity.pdbx_description
1 polymer ?
#
loop_
_entity_poly.entity_id
_entity_poly.type
_entity_poly.pdbx_seq_one_letter_code
_entity_poly.pdbx_strand_id
1 'polypeptide(L)'
;MDDISENSAQDGSDKETHAKKGRGATRMKDIQTSDGEKKPVTFNRYFQANGPDPKTKSRFNSYIAVLGRSKVSILIPDWRKVTDRNKEQIWQALLEQYDVPDNEKLKKKVFSRAGDAWRGFKTKLSDYIFGDKI
;
A
#
# COMPACT_ATOMS: atom_id res chain seq x y z
N MET A 1 66.53 20.92 8.43
CA MET A 1 66.55 21.02 9.89
C MET A 1 65.28 21.77 10.27
N ASP A 2 64.14 21.16 10.59
CA ASP A 2 63.73 19.77 10.79
C ASP A 2 62.20 19.79 10.57
N ASP A 3 61.67 18.91 9.72
CA ASP A 3 60.67 17.90 10.07
C ASP A 3 60.02 18.06 11.45
N ILE A 4 58.67 18.04 11.51
CA ILE A 4 57.86 17.22 12.45
C ILE A 4 56.35 17.53 12.34
N SER A 5 55.62 16.44 12.05
CA SER A 5 54.33 15.98 12.58
C SER A 5 53.02 16.69 12.20
N GLU A 6 52.32 16.06 11.25
CA GLU A 6 51.05 15.34 11.47
C GLU A 6 50.24 15.71 12.73
N ASN A 7 49.01 16.20 12.51
CA ASN A 7 47.89 15.87 13.39
C ASN A 7 46.60 15.74 12.57
N SER A 8 46.12 14.51 12.46
CA SER A 8 44.79 14.17 11.96
C SER A 8 43.74 14.53 13.00
N ALA A 9 42.69 15.23 12.59
CA ALA A 9 41.45 15.35 13.38
C ALA A 9 40.28 15.01 12.47
N GLN A 10 39.91 13.73 12.51
CA GLN A 10 38.64 13.20 12.06
C GLN A 10 37.61 13.57 13.14
N ASP A 11 36.55 14.31 12.82
CA ASP A 11 35.37 14.36 13.68
C ASP A 11 34.11 14.17 12.82
N GLY A 12 33.49 13.01 13.03
CA GLY A 12 32.34 12.55 12.31
C GLY A 12 31.12 13.33 12.76
N SER A 13 30.53 14.09 11.84
CA SER A 13 29.16 14.55 12.01
C SER A 13 28.23 13.34 11.93
N ASP A 14 27.91 12.78 13.11
CA ASP A 14 26.78 11.90 13.34
C ASP A 14 25.51 12.58 12.84
N LYS A 15 25.10 12.21 11.62
CA LYS A 15 23.79 12.60 11.10
C LYS A 15 22.77 11.67 11.71
N GLU A 16 22.20 12.10 12.84
CA GLU A 16 20.96 11.54 13.39
C GLU A 16 19.95 11.38 12.25
N THR A 17 19.66 10.13 11.91
CA THR A 17 18.61 9.81 10.95
C THR A 17 17.27 9.99 11.66
N HIS A 18 16.72 11.20 11.65
CA HIS A 18 15.32 11.40 11.98
C HIS A 18 14.48 10.60 10.97
N ALA A 19 14.11 9.38 11.34
CA ALA A 19 13.21 8.55 10.58
C ALA A 19 11.90 9.32 10.41
N LYS A 20 11.63 9.75 9.17
CA LYS A 20 10.40 10.48 8.84
C LYS A 20 9.22 9.60 9.24
N LYS A 21 8.39 10.09 10.17
CA LYS A 21 7.16 9.41 10.59
C LYS A 21 6.32 9.09 9.35
N GLY A 22 6.31 7.82 8.96
CA GLY A 22 5.57 7.35 7.80
C GLY A 22 4.07 7.60 7.97
N ARG A 23 3.37 7.82 6.86
CA ARG A 23 1.90 7.95 6.90
C ARG A 23 1.29 6.65 7.45
N GLY A 24 0.41 6.78 8.45
CA GLY A 24 -0.36 5.68 9.01
C GLY A 24 -1.27 5.01 7.98
N ALA A 25 -1.78 3.82 8.31
CA ALA A 25 -2.67 3.09 7.43
C ALA A 25 -3.99 3.85 7.21
N THR A 26 -4.36 4.13 5.95
CA THR A 26 -5.63 4.82 5.68
C THR A 26 -6.81 3.91 5.99
N ARG A 27 -7.86 4.47 6.59
CA ARG A 27 -9.12 3.79 6.90
C ARG A 27 -10.26 4.15 5.95
N MET A 28 -10.14 5.25 5.20
CA MET A 28 -11.19 5.80 4.30
C MET A 28 -12.61 5.60 4.87
N LYS A 29 -12.96 6.36 5.91
CA LYS A 29 -14.25 6.14 6.59
C LYS A 29 -15.47 6.46 5.70
N ASP A 30 -15.32 7.33 4.68
CA ASP A 30 -16.34 7.68 3.67
C ASP A 30 -16.43 6.69 2.49
N ILE A 31 -16.30 5.38 2.73
CA ILE A 31 -16.49 4.38 1.67
C ILE A 31 -17.98 4.07 1.42
N GLN A 32 -18.89 4.46 2.31
CA GLN A 32 -20.25 3.91 2.36
C GLN A 32 -21.35 4.67 1.62
N THR A 33 -21.04 5.69 0.84
CA THR A 33 -22.07 6.45 0.11
C THR A 33 -21.57 6.74 -1.30
N SER A 34 -21.76 5.78 -2.21
CA SER A 34 -21.95 6.13 -3.62
C SER A 34 -23.46 6.13 -3.85
N ASP A 35 -24.01 7.25 -4.31
CA ASP A 35 -25.42 7.39 -4.70
C ASP A 35 -25.71 6.62 -6.01
N GLY A 36 -25.05 5.49 -6.25
CA GLY A 36 -25.00 4.76 -7.51
C GLY A 36 -23.97 5.29 -8.53
N GLU A 37 -23.41 6.48 -8.33
CA GLU A 37 -22.41 7.04 -9.23
C GLU A 37 -21.01 6.48 -8.99
N LYS A 38 -20.50 5.72 -9.97
CA LYS A 38 -19.13 5.19 -9.96
C LYS A 38 -18.11 6.28 -10.26
N LYS A 39 -16.99 6.27 -9.55
CA LYS A 39 -15.92 7.26 -9.74
C LYS A 39 -15.16 6.96 -11.04
N PRO A 40 -15.00 7.93 -11.96
CA PRO A 40 -14.27 7.71 -13.20
C PRO A 40 -12.78 7.47 -12.91
N VAL A 41 -12.21 6.45 -13.54
CA VAL A 41 -10.78 6.14 -13.48
C VAL A 41 -10.31 5.66 -14.84
N THR A 42 -9.18 6.17 -15.29
CA THR A 42 -8.55 5.75 -16.55
C THR A 42 -7.24 5.03 -16.24
N PHE A 43 -6.72 4.27 -17.21
CA PHE A 43 -5.51 3.49 -17.03
C PHE A 43 -4.53 3.75 -18.17
N ASN A 44 -3.26 3.93 -17.85
CA ASN A 44 -2.21 3.95 -18.86
C ASN A 44 -1.86 2.54 -19.37
N ARG A 45 -0.94 2.44 -20.34
CA ARG A 45 -0.46 1.16 -20.89
C ARG A 45 0.14 0.17 -19.87
N TYR A 46 0.46 0.65 -18.67
CA TYR A 46 1.00 -0.15 -17.56
C TYR A 46 -0.05 -0.48 -16.49
N PHE A 47 -1.34 -0.24 -16.77
CA PHE A 47 -2.45 -0.43 -15.83
C PHE A 47 -2.35 0.40 -14.54
N GLN A 48 -1.70 1.56 -14.62
CA GLN A 48 -1.68 2.51 -13.52
C GLN A 48 -2.88 3.43 -13.62
N ALA A 49 -3.62 3.57 -12.52
CA ALA A 49 -4.76 4.46 -12.43
C ALA A 49 -4.35 5.93 -12.63
N ASN A 50 -5.14 6.62 -13.43
CA ASN A 50 -5.17 8.05 -13.68
C ASN A 50 -6.62 8.52 -13.59
N GLY A 51 -6.87 9.82 -13.70
CA GLY A 51 -8.21 10.34 -13.70
C GLY A 51 -8.25 11.85 -13.82
N PRO A 52 -9.46 12.44 -13.75
CA PRO A 52 -9.64 13.88 -13.88
C PRO A 52 -8.96 14.66 -12.75
N ASP A 53 -8.91 14.08 -11.54
CA ASP A 53 -8.27 14.69 -10.37
C ASP A 53 -6.89 14.07 -10.08
N PRO A 54 -5.86 14.86 -9.71
CA PRO A 54 -4.53 14.35 -9.35
C PRO A 54 -4.50 13.34 -8.20
N LYS A 55 -5.51 13.34 -7.31
CA LYS A 55 -5.61 12.40 -6.19
C LYS A 55 -6.30 11.09 -6.59
N THR A 56 -6.89 10.98 -7.78
CA THR A 56 -7.58 9.77 -8.26
C THR A 56 -6.70 8.53 -8.12
N LYS A 57 -5.47 8.61 -8.63
CA LYS A 57 -4.47 7.54 -8.52
C LYS A 57 -4.22 7.12 -7.08
N SER A 58 -4.04 8.08 -6.17
CA SER A 58 -3.75 7.81 -4.76
C SER A 58 -4.96 7.19 -4.05
N ARG A 59 -6.16 7.72 -4.29
CA ARG A 59 -7.43 7.21 -3.74
C ARG A 59 -7.70 5.79 -4.23
N PHE A 60 -7.60 5.55 -5.54
CA PHE A 60 -7.78 4.22 -6.12
C PHE A 60 -6.85 3.18 -5.48
N ASN A 61 -5.54 3.46 -5.44
CA ASN A 61 -4.56 2.55 -4.82
C ASN A 61 -4.78 2.34 -3.32
N SER A 62 -5.18 3.40 -2.63
CA SER A 62 -5.45 3.33 -1.19
C SER A 62 -6.71 2.52 -0.90
N TYR A 63 -7.71 2.56 -1.78
CA TYR A 63 -8.95 1.80 -1.64
C TYR A 63 -8.70 0.31 -1.84
N ILE A 64 -7.93 -0.07 -2.87
CA ILE A 64 -7.46 -1.45 -3.05
C ILE A 64 -6.73 -1.95 -1.80
N ALA A 65 -5.88 -1.11 -1.20
CA ALA A 65 -5.18 -1.46 0.02
C ALA A 65 -6.13 -1.65 1.21
N VAL A 66 -7.22 -0.88 1.30
CA VAL A 66 -8.26 -1.10 2.33
C VAL A 66 -8.97 -2.43 2.09
N LEU A 67 -9.37 -2.72 0.86
CA LEU A 67 -10.05 -3.98 0.50
C LEU A 67 -9.19 -5.20 0.82
N GLY A 68 -7.89 -5.17 0.48
CA GLY A 68 -6.96 -6.25 0.81
C GLY A 68 -6.86 -6.51 2.32
N ARG A 69 -6.96 -5.46 3.16
CA ARG A 69 -6.90 -5.57 4.62
C ARG A 69 -8.22 -5.99 5.26
N SER A 70 -9.35 -5.59 4.70
CA SER A 70 -10.68 -5.81 5.29
C SER A 70 -11.38 -7.08 4.79
N LYS A 71 -11.09 -7.53 3.57
CA LYS A 71 -11.75 -8.70 2.95
C LYS A 71 -10.96 -10.00 3.09
N VAL A 72 -9.68 -9.93 3.51
CA VAL A 72 -8.81 -11.11 3.59
C VAL A 72 -8.36 -11.34 5.02
N SER A 73 -8.68 -12.51 5.55
CA SER A 73 -8.30 -12.91 6.92
C SER A 73 -6.78 -12.93 7.09
N ILE A 74 -6.31 -12.41 8.23
CA ILE A 74 -4.89 -12.45 8.63
C ILE A 74 -4.40 -13.88 8.93
N LEU A 75 -5.33 -14.81 9.20
CA LEU A 75 -5.03 -16.21 9.52
C LEU A 75 -4.54 -16.99 8.29
N ILE A 76 -4.79 -16.48 7.09
CA ILE A 76 -4.25 -17.09 5.88
C ILE A 76 -2.73 -16.91 5.91
N PRO A 77 -1.92 -17.97 5.71
CA PRO A 77 -0.48 -17.87 5.88
C PRO A 77 0.17 -17.10 4.71
N ASP A 78 -0.32 -17.29 3.48
CA ASP A 78 0.24 -16.74 2.25
C ASP A 78 -0.86 -16.20 1.32
N TRP A 79 -0.60 -15.09 0.63
CA TRP A 79 -1.50 -14.49 -0.35
C TRP A 79 -1.92 -15.46 -1.47
N ARG A 80 -1.02 -16.37 -1.88
CA ARG A 80 -1.29 -17.41 -2.89
C ARG A 80 -2.37 -18.40 -2.44
N LYS A 81 -2.59 -18.54 -1.13
CA LYS A 81 -3.66 -19.39 -0.56
C LYS A 81 -4.97 -18.64 -0.35
N VAL A 82 -5.04 -17.36 -0.69
CA VAL A 82 -6.29 -16.60 -0.65
C VAL A 82 -7.23 -17.15 -1.73
N THR A 83 -8.38 -17.65 -1.28
CA THR A 83 -9.42 -18.22 -2.15
C THR A 83 -9.87 -17.21 -3.19
N ASP A 84 -10.29 -17.71 -4.36
CA ASP A 84 -10.78 -16.84 -5.43
C ASP A 84 -12.05 -16.08 -5.03
N ARG A 85 -12.86 -16.64 -4.12
CA ARG A 85 -13.99 -15.91 -3.49
C ARG A 85 -13.55 -14.59 -2.84
N ASN A 86 -12.49 -14.59 -2.05
CA ASN A 86 -11.99 -13.38 -1.40
C ASN A 86 -11.46 -12.36 -2.43
N LYS A 87 -10.75 -12.84 -3.47
CA LYS A 87 -10.28 -11.99 -4.55
C LYS A 87 -11.45 -11.39 -5.33
N GLU A 88 -12.49 -12.17 -5.58
CA GLU A 88 -13.69 -11.70 -6.27
C GLU A 88 -14.44 -10.65 -5.44
N GLN A 89 -14.54 -10.83 -4.13
CA GLN A 89 -15.10 -9.79 -3.24
C GLN A 89 -14.32 -8.48 -3.28
N ILE A 90 -12.99 -8.53 -3.41
CA ILE A 90 -12.17 -7.33 -3.62
C ILE A 90 -12.50 -6.69 -4.97
N TRP A 91 -12.65 -7.50 -6.02
CA TRP A 91 -12.96 -7.00 -7.36
C TRP A 91 -14.34 -6.35 -7.43
N GLN A 92 -15.38 -7.01 -6.90
CA GLN A 92 -16.75 -6.48 -6.89
C GLN A 92 -16.85 -5.17 -6.10
N ALA A 93 -16.26 -5.13 -4.89
CA ALA A 93 -16.22 -3.89 -4.10
C ALA A 93 -15.44 -2.75 -4.80
N LEU A 94 -14.52 -3.07 -5.71
CA LEU A 94 -13.85 -2.08 -6.55
C LEU A 94 -14.79 -1.56 -7.64
N LEU A 95 -15.51 -2.46 -8.32
CA LEU A 95 -16.46 -2.15 -9.39
C LEU A 95 -17.70 -1.39 -8.90
N GLU A 96 -18.09 -1.55 -7.64
CA GLU A 96 -19.15 -0.77 -7.00
C GLU A 96 -18.76 0.70 -6.86
N GLN A 97 -17.46 0.99 -6.66
CA GLN A 97 -16.97 2.33 -6.34
C GLN A 97 -16.35 3.06 -7.53
N TYR A 98 -15.83 2.33 -8.51
CA TYR A 98 -15.08 2.88 -9.65
C TYR A 98 -15.59 2.32 -10.97
N ASP A 99 -15.58 3.17 -11.99
CA ASP A 99 -15.82 2.75 -13.37
C ASP A 99 -14.51 2.18 -13.94
N VAL A 100 -14.38 0.85 -13.89
CA VAL A 100 -13.16 0.13 -14.26
C VAL A 100 -13.47 -0.78 -15.45
N PRO A 101 -12.67 -0.73 -16.53
CA PRO A 101 -12.89 -1.62 -17.67
C PRO A 101 -12.64 -3.07 -17.28
N ASP A 102 -13.44 -3.99 -17.85
CA ASP A 102 -13.19 -5.41 -17.68
C ASP A 102 -11.91 -5.82 -18.41
N ASN A 103 -10.85 -6.06 -17.63
CA ASN A 103 -9.53 -6.39 -18.16
C ASN A 103 -8.79 -7.29 -17.17
N GLU A 104 -8.43 -8.49 -17.61
CA GLU A 104 -7.80 -9.50 -16.77
C GLU A 104 -6.42 -9.05 -16.24
N LYS A 105 -5.63 -8.33 -17.04
CA LYS A 105 -4.31 -7.83 -16.61
C LYS A 105 -4.46 -6.76 -15.53
N LEU A 106 -5.47 -5.90 -15.65
CA LEU A 106 -5.81 -4.92 -14.62
C LEU A 106 -6.29 -5.60 -13.33
N LYS A 107 -7.18 -6.59 -13.44
CA LYS A 107 -7.66 -7.39 -12.31
C LYS A 107 -6.49 -8.07 -11.57
N LYS A 108 -5.53 -8.65 -12.30
CA LYS A 108 -4.28 -9.19 -11.72
C LYS A 108 -3.45 -8.13 -10.98
N LYS A 109 -3.33 -6.91 -11.53
CA LYS A 109 -2.62 -5.80 -10.87
C LYS A 109 -3.31 -5.35 -9.59
N VAL A 110 -4.65 -5.29 -9.59
CA VAL A 110 -5.45 -5.00 -8.39
C VAL A 110 -5.18 -6.04 -7.30
N PHE A 111 -5.23 -7.33 -7.64
CA PHE A 111 -4.96 -8.40 -6.67
C PHE A 111 -3.51 -8.37 -6.16
N SER A 112 -2.53 -8.11 -7.01
CA SER A 112 -1.14 -7.97 -6.55
C SER A 112 -1.02 -6.83 -5.53
N ARG A 113 -1.62 -5.67 -5.82
CA ARG A 113 -1.56 -4.51 -4.92
C ARG A 113 -2.29 -4.77 -3.60
N ALA A 114 -3.45 -5.44 -3.65
CA ALA A 114 -4.17 -5.85 -2.45
C ALA A 114 -3.33 -6.81 -1.60
N GLY A 115 -2.64 -7.77 -2.24
CA GLY A 115 -1.74 -8.70 -1.57
C GLY A 115 -0.53 -8.03 -0.93
N ASP A 116 0.06 -7.03 -1.58
CA ASP A 116 1.15 -6.23 -0.99
C ASP A 116 0.67 -5.49 0.27
N ALA A 117 -0.51 -4.88 0.20
CA ALA A 117 -1.10 -4.17 1.33
C ALA A 117 -1.46 -5.11 2.49
N TRP A 118 -1.99 -6.30 2.19
CA TRP A 118 -2.31 -7.32 3.19
C TRP A 118 -1.05 -7.88 3.86
N ARG A 119 0.02 -8.19 3.10
CA ARG A 119 1.30 -8.62 3.66
C ARG A 119 1.92 -7.55 4.56
N GLY A 120 1.96 -6.31 4.08
CA GLY A 120 2.47 -5.19 4.88
C GLY A 120 1.65 -4.94 6.14
N PHE A 121 0.35 -5.22 6.13
CA PHE A 121 -0.49 -5.18 7.33
C PHE A 121 -0.14 -6.29 8.32
N LYS A 122 0.06 -7.53 7.85
CA LYS A 122 0.53 -8.64 8.71
C LYS A 122 1.88 -8.33 9.34
N THR A 123 2.85 -7.83 8.55
CA THR A 123 4.16 -7.43 9.09
C THR A 123 4.02 -6.40 10.20
N LYS A 124 3.28 -5.31 9.96
CA LYS A 124 3.04 -4.28 10.99
C LYS A 124 2.34 -4.81 12.23
N LEU A 125 1.43 -5.77 12.07
CA LEU A 125 0.75 -6.40 13.19
C LEU A 125 1.70 -7.31 13.97
N SER A 126 2.53 -8.09 13.29
CA SER A 126 3.59 -8.89 13.91
C SER A 126 4.56 -7.99 14.67
N ASP A 127 5.03 -6.89 14.06
CA ASP A 127 5.91 -5.92 14.72
C ASP A 127 5.22 -5.27 15.93
N TYR A 128 3.92 -5.00 15.85
CA TYR A 128 3.18 -4.45 17.00
C TYR A 128 3.01 -5.45 18.15
N ILE A 129 2.82 -6.74 17.85
CA ILE A 129 2.60 -7.79 18.86
C ILE A 129 3.92 -8.29 19.45
N PHE A 130 4.97 -8.40 18.64
CA PHE A 130 6.24 -9.04 19.00
C PHE A 130 7.45 -8.10 18.96
N GLY A 131 7.30 -6.86 18.46
CA GLY A 131 8.40 -5.93 18.24
C GLY A 131 8.90 -5.18 19.47
N ASP A 132 8.30 -5.40 20.63
CA ASP A 132 8.91 -5.09 21.94
C ASP A 132 9.20 -6.39 22.69
N LYS A 133 10.33 -6.99 22.35
CA LYS A 133 11.09 -7.94 23.16
C LYS A 133 12.48 -8.12 22.54
N ILE A 134 13.38 -7.16 22.75
CA ILE A 134 14.77 -7.32 23.25
C ILE A 134 15.17 -5.96 23.85
#